data_AF-A0A941N6U1-F1
#
_entry.id   AF-A0A941N6U1-F1
#
_cell.length_a   1.000
_cell.length_b   1.000
_cell.length_c   1.000
_cell.angle_alpha   90.00
_cell.angle_beta   90.00
_cell.angle_gamma   90.00
#
_symmetry.space_group_name_H-M   'P 1'
#
loop_
_entity.id
_entity.type
_entity.pdbx_description
1 polymer ?
#
loop_
_entity_poly.entity_id
_entity_poly.type
_entity_poly.pdbx_seq_one_letter_code
_entity_poly.pdbx_strand_id
1 'polypeptide(L)'
;MSYVTEISNALAGTLKKLTVLNRHQLAGHVANFGFWTGEVQHCLGVIDTYRGRFEAMKAAQMKHAVDHSTAEFAIDDRYDLGQSVPPPKPVPDSQLKDARRTLCEAYYRFALRCHNATLLDKAVVQQALGSLGISIDSKDLNR
;
A
#
# COMPACT_ATOMS: atom_id res chain seq x y z
N MET A 1 -1.34 8.39 10.38
CA MET A 1 -2.32 7.44 9.81
C MET A 1 -1.61 6.15 9.45
N SER A 2 -1.68 5.12 10.29
CA SER A 2 -1.09 3.80 10.02
C SER A 2 -1.77 3.06 8.85
N TYR A 3 -2.98 3.47 8.48
CA TYR A 3 -3.76 2.88 7.38
C TYR A 3 -2.94 2.62 6.10
N VAL A 4 -2.08 3.56 5.67
CA VAL A 4 -1.28 3.39 4.44
C VAL A 4 -0.33 2.19 4.50
N THR A 5 0.32 1.96 5.63
CA THR A 5 1.22 0.82 5.81
C THR A 5 0.41 -0.45 6.06
N GLU A 6 -0.71 -0.36 6.79
CA GLU A 6 -1.60 -1.49 7.07
C GLU A 6 -2.19 -2.11 5.79
N ILE A 7 -2.81 -1.30 4.91
CA ILE A 7 -3.41 -1.83 3.66
C ILE A 7 -2.35 -2.45 2.74
N SER A 8 -1.19 -1.80 2.64
CA SER A 8 -0.11 -2.25 1.77
C SER A 8 0.48 -3.56 2.27
N ASN A 9 0.65 -3.70 3.59
CA ASN A 9 1.12 -4.92 4.22
C ASN A 9 0.09 -6.06 4.14
N ALA A 10 -1.20 -5.75 4.30
CA ALA A 10 -2.27 -6.73 4.15
C ALA A 10 -2.31 -7.29 2.71
N LEU A 11 -2.28 -6.42 1.70
CA LEU A 11 -2.24 -6.83 0.30
C LEU A 11 -0.97 -7.62 -0.03
N ALA A 12 0.20 -7.16 0.42
CA ALA A 12 1.46 -7.89 0.24
C ALA A 12 1.41 -9.28 0.89
N GLY A 13 0.81 -9.39 2.07
CA GLY A 13 0.58 -10.67 2.77
C GLY A 13 -0.32 -11.61 1.96
N THR A 14 -1.40 -11.09 1.38
CA THR A 14 -2.28 -11.87 0.48
C THR A 14 -1.52 -12.35 -0.75
N LEU A 15 -0.81 -11.48 -1.46
CA LEU A 15 -0.04 -11.83 -2.66
C LEU A 15 1.03 -12.90 -2.36
N LYS A 16 1.69 -12.81 -1.20
CA LYS A 16 2.64 -13.84 -0.74
C LYS A 16 1.97 -15.20 -0.50
N LYS A 17 0.71 -15.24 -0.04
CA LYS A 17 -0.02 -16.51 0.10
C LYS A 17 -0.42 -17.09 -1.26
N LEU A 18 -0.71 -16.25 -2.25
CA LEU A 18 -1.05 -16.72 -3.59
C LEU A 18 0.10 -17.47 -4.28
N THR A 19 1.35 -17.14 -3.95
CA THR A 19 2.53 -17.78 -4.61
C THR A 19 2.69 -19.26 -4.26
N VAL A 20 2.15 -19.70 -3.12
CA VAL A 20 2.26 -21.08 -2.63
C VAL A 20 1.03 -21.93 -2.97
N LEU A 21 0.02 -21.36 -3.64
CA LEU A 21 -1.14 -22.11 -4.08
C LEU A 21 -0.78 -23.16 -5.14
N ASN A 22 -1.56 -24.24 -5.16
CA ASN A 22 -1.46 -25.22 -6.23
C ASN A 22 -1.94 -24.59 -7.56
N ARG A 23 -1.62 -25.24 -8.69
CA ARG A 23 -1.85 -24.65 -10.02
C ARG A 23 -3.32 -24.35 -10.31
N HIS A 24 -4.26 -25.20 -9.90
CA HIS A 24 -5.69 -24.99 -10.19
C HIS A 24 -6.28 -23.85 -9.35
N GLN A 25 -5.86 -23.71 -8.09
CA GLN A 25 -6.23 -22.57 -7.25
C GLN A 25 -5.64 -21.28 -7.79
N LEU A 26 -4.35 -21.31 -8.18
CA LEU A 26 -3.67 -20.16 -8.77
C LEU A 26 -4.37 -19.68 -10.05
N ALA A 27 -4.85 -20.59 -10.90
CA ALA A 27 -5.59 -20.25 -12.11
C ALA A 27 -6.84 -19.40 -11.82
N GLY A 28 -7.56 -19.66 -10.72
CA GLY A 28 -8.70 -18.84 -10.29
C GLY A 28 -8.30 -17.40 -9.92
N HIS A 29 -7.10 -17.22 -9.35
CA HIS A 29 -6.56 -15.89 -9.06
C HIS A 29 -6.01 -15.19 -10.30
N VAL A 30 -5.46 -15.94 -11.27
CA VAL A 30 -4.98 -15.41 -12.55
C VAL A 30 -6.13 -14.86 -13.40
N ALA A 31 -7.32 -15.48 -13.35
CA ALA A 31 -8.52 -14.89 -13.96
C ALA A 31 -8.84 -13.48 -13.43
N ASN A 32 -8.36 -13.16 -12.23
CA ASN A 32 -8.49 -11.85 -11.57
C ASN A 32 -7.16 -11.06 -11.57
N PHE A 33 -6.21 -11.36 -12.48
CA PHE A 33 -4.91 -10.70 -12.48
C PHE A 33 -4.98 -9.18 -12.62
N GLY A 34 -5.93 -8.68 -13.44
CA GLY A 34 -6.18 -7.25 -13.59
C GLY A 34 -6.64 -6.59 -12.27
N PHE A 35 -7.49 -7.26 -11.50
CA PHE A 35 -7.90 -6.81 -10.17
C PHE A 35 -6.69 -6.68 -9.23
N TRP A 36 -5.85 -7.71 -9.13
CA TRP A 36 -4.64 -7.66 -8.29
C TRP A 36 -3.68 -6.55 -8.69
N THR A 37 -3.55 -6.31 -10.00
CA THR A 37 -2.73 -5.20 -10.54
C THR A 37 -3.29 -3.85 -10.12
N GLY A 38 -4.61 -3.66 -10.23
CA GLY A 38 -5.30 -2.45 -9.80
C GLY A 38 -5.18 -2.20 -8.30
N GLU A 39 -5.30 -3.24 -7.46
CA GLU A 39 -5.12 -3.13 -6.01
C GLU A 39 -3.70 -2.69 -5.63
N VAL A 40 -2.69 -3.24 -6.31
CA VAL A 40 -1.29 -2.83 -6.11
C VAL A 40 -1.09 -1.39 -6.57
N GLN A 41 -1.61 -1.02 -7.75
CA GLN A 41 -1.55 0.35 -8.26
C GLN A 41 -2.19 1.34 -7.27
N HIS A 42 -3.35 1.00 -6.72
CA HIS A 42 -4.04 1.79 -5.71
C HIS A 42 -3.17 1.98 -4.47
N CYS A 43 -2.66 0.89 -3.88
CA CYS A 43 -1.83 0.97 -2.68
C CYS A 43 -0.53 1.77 -2.91
N LEU A 44 0.13 1.61 -4.07
CA LEU A 44 1.28 2.43 -4.44
C LEU A 44 0.92 3.91 -4.56
N GLY A 45 -0.21 4.25 -5.19
CA GLY A 45 -0.69 5.62 -5.27
C GLY A 45 -1.01 6.22 -3.89
N VAL A 46 -1.56 5.42 -2.96
CA VAL A 46 -1.80 5.81 -1.57
C VAL A 46 -0.46 6.10 -0.86
N ILE A 47 0.56 5.27 -1.03
CA ILE A 47 1.90 5.52 -0.46
C ILE A 47 2.50 6.81 -1.03
N ASP A 48 2.50 6.94 -2.36
CA ASP A 48 3.21 8.03 -3.05
C ASP A 48 2.58 9.40 -2.77
N THR A 49 1.25 9.45 -2.59
CA THR A 49 0.51 10.68 -2.26
C THR A 49 0.38 10.92 -0.75
N TYR A 50 0.96 10.06 0.10
CA TYR A 50 0.76 10.11 1.55
C TYR A 50 1.09 11.48 2.16
N ARG A 51 2.28 12.03 1.87
CA ARG A 51 2.73 13.29 2.49
C ARG A 51 1.78 14.45 2.15
N GLY A 52 1.35 14.56 0.90
CA GLY A 52 0.38 15.59 0.49
C GLY A 52 -0.95 15.47 1.23
N ARG A 53 -1.49 14.25 1.36
CA ARG A 53 -2.75 14.01 2.09
C ARG A 53 -2.61 14.26 3.59
N PHE A 54 -1.47 13.91 4.17
CA PHE A 54 -1.18 14.16 5.58
C PHE A 54 -1.14 15.65 5.89
N GLU A 55 -0.44 16.46 5.08
CA GLU A 55 -0.40 17.91 5.27
C GLU A 55 -1.78 18.55 5.07
N ALA A 56 -2.56 18.10 4.07
CA ALA A 56 -3.92 18.57 3.87
C ALA A 56 -4.84 18.27 5.07
N MET A 57 -4.76 17.04 5.61
CA MET A 57 -5.50 16.66 6.83
C MET A 57 -5.07 17.52 8.02
N LYS A 58 -3.75 17.66 8.24
CA LYS A 58 -3.20 18.45 9.34
C LYS A 58 -3.66 19.90 9.27
N ALA A 59 -3.59 20.52 8.10
CA ALA A 59 -4.07 21.89 7.88
C ALA A 59 -5.58 22.01 8.18
N ALA A 60 -6.39 21.06 7.73
CA ALA A 60 -7.83 21.05 8.02
C ALA A 60 -8.13 20.90 9.53
N GLN A 61 -7.40 20.03 10.24
CA GLN A 61 -7.54 19.87 11.70
C GLN A 61 -7.15 21.14 12.45
N MET A 62 -6.01 21.75 12.09
CA MET A 62 -5.56 23.00 12.70
C MET A 62 -6.55 24.15 12.46
N LYS A 63 -7.06 24.28 11.23
CA LYS A 63 -8.08 25.28 10.91
C LYS A 63 -9.35 25.08 11.75
N HIS A 64 -9.83 23.83 11.85
CA HIS A 64 -11.02 23.53 12.64
C HIS A 64 -10.82 23.89 14.12
N ALA A 65 -9.67 23.54 14.70
CA ALA A 65 -9.34 23.85 16.08
C ALA A 65 -9.33 25.36 16.37
N VAL A 66 -8.80 26.17 15.44
CA VAL A 66 -8.84 27.64 15.53
C VAL A 66 -10.26 28.17 15.40
N ASP A 67 -11.00 27.74 14.36
CA ASP A 67 -12.33 28.27 14.04
C ASP A 67 -13.37 27.96 15.14
N HIS A 68 -13.19 26.85 15.87
CA HIS A 68 -14.17 26.37 16.85
C HIS A 68 -13.64 26.39 18.29
N SER A 69 -12.45 26.97 18.52
CA SER A 69 -11.78 26.98 19.84
C SER A 69 -11.76 25.58 20.49
N THR A 70 -11.54 24.55 19.68
CA THR A 70 -11.62 23.15 20.15
C THR A 70 -10.40 22.83 21.01
N ALA A 71 -10.62 22.48 22.27
CA ALA A 71 -9.60 21.99 23.18
C ALA A 71 -9.45 20.46 23.08
N GLU A 72 -8.30 19.93 23.50
CA GLU A 72 -8.08 18.48 23.55
C GLU A 72 -8.91 17.84 24.67
N PHE A 73 -9.73 16.84 24.33
CA PHE A 73 -10.44 16.04 25.33
C PHE A 73 -9.46 15.09 26.02
N ALA A 74 -9.06 15.41 27.25
CA ALA A 74 -8.36 14.47 28.12
C ALA A 74 -9.39 13.49 28.73
N ILE A 75 -9.28 12.20 28.40
CA ILE A 75 -10.19 11.15 28.92
C ILE A 75 -9.94 10.91 30.43
N ASP A 76 -8.78 11.28 30.95
CA ASP A 76 -8.31 10.82 32.27
C ASP A 76 -8.35 11.86 33.39
N ASP A 77 -8.60 13.14 33.14
CA ASP A 77 -8.63 14.12 34.24
C ASP A 77 -9.54 15.32 34.01
N ARG A 78 -10.09 15.77 35.15
CA ARG A 78 -11.03 16.87 35.28
C ARG A 78 -10.44 18.17 34.70
N TYR A 79 -11.28 18.87 33.94
CA TYR A 79 -11.15 20.25 33.45
C TYR A 79 -10.16 20.50 32.31
N ASP A 80 -10.71 21.12 31.27
CA ASP A 80 -10.03 21.77 30.14
C ASP A 80 -8.72 22.42 30.57
N LEU A 81 -7.61 21.77 30.24
CA LEU A 81 -6.33 22.44 30.15
C LEU A 81 -6.34 23.14 28.79
N GLY A 82 -6.36 24.47 28.76
CA GLY A 82 -6.32 25.32 27.57
C GLY A 82 -5.03 25.19 26.73
N GLN A 83 -4.59 23.97 26.49
CA GLN A 83 -3.46 23.61 25.65
C GLN A 83 -3.94 23.39 24.22
N SER A 84 -3.17 23.93 23.27
CA SER A 84 -3.41 23.75 21.84
C SER A 84 -3.36 22.26 21.48
N VAL A 85 -4.33 21.78 20.72
CA VAL A 85 -4.39 20.39 20.21
C VAL A 85 -3.06 20.04 19.52
N PRO A 86 -2.36 18.96 19.94
CA PRO A 86 -1.10 18.57 19.34
C PRO A 86 -1.32 18.13 17.88
N PRO A 87 -0.39 18.46 16.97
CA PRO A 87 -0.53 18.07 15.58
C PRO A 87 -0.50 16.53 15.45
N PRO A 88 -1.19 15.97 14.44
CA PRO A 88 -1.15 14.54 14.16
C PRO A 88 0.29 14.09 13.89
N LYS A 89 0.63 12.86 14.30
CA LYS A 89 1.95 12.28 14.04
C LYS A 89 2.01 11.68 12.63
N PRO A 90 3.01 12.04 11.80
CA PRO A 90 3.20 11.42 10.49
C PRO A 90 3.71 9.99 10.63
N VAL A 91 3.46 9.16 9.62
CA VAL A 91 4.14 7.88 9.45
C VAL A 91 5.60 8.15 9.04
N PRO A 92 6.59 7.50 9.65
CA PRO A 92 7.99 7.66 9.26
C PRO A 92 8.23 7.27 7.79
N ASP A 93 9.04 8.04 7.08
CA ASP A 93 9.36 7.80 5.67
C ASP A 93 10.01 6.42 5.44
N SER A 94 10.75 5.90 6.42
CA SER A 94 11.29 4.54 6.39
C SER A 94 10.20 3.48 6.29
N GLN A 95 9.13 3.62 7.07
CA GLN A 95 8.00 2.68 7.04
C GLN A 95 7.25 2.74 5.70
N LEU A 96 7.11 3.93 5.09
CA LEU A 96 6.51 4.08 3.77
C LEU A 96 7.36 3.41 2.69
N LYS A 97 8.69 3.61 2.72
CA LYS A 97 9.64 2.95 1.82
C LYS A 97 9.60 1.43 1.97
N ASP A 98 9.57 0.95 3.21
CA ASP A 98 9.53 -0.49 3.51
C ASP A 98 8.20 -1.13 3.04
N ALA A 99 7.07 -0.46 3.25
CA ALA A 99 5.76 -0.89 2.76
C ALA A 99 5.73 -0.95 1.23
N ARG A 100 6.24 0.10 0.55
CA ARG A 100 6.35 0.15 -0.91
C ARG A 100 7.19 -1.01 -1.44
N ARG A 101 8.40 -1.19 -0.90
CA ARG A 101 9.32 -2.26 -1.30
C ARG A 101 8.65 -3.63 -1.13
N THR A 102 8.06 -3.87 0.03
CA THR A 102 7.43 -5.14 0.38
C THR A 102 6.26 -5.48 -0.55
N LEU A 103 5.45 -4.48 -0.90
CA LEU A 103 4.33 -4.64 -1.83
C LEU A 103 4.83 -4.95 -3.24
N CYS A 104 5.79 -4.18 -3.76
CA CYS A 104 6.38 -4.41 -5.08
C CYS A 104 7.01 -5.79 -5.19
N GLU A 105 7.78 -6.22 -4.18
CA GLU A 105 8.42 -7.54 -4.14
C GLU A 105 7.38 -8.67 -4.10
N ALA A 106 6.32 -8.52 -3.31
CA ALA A 106 5.24 -9.51 -3.23
C ALA A 106 4.52 -9.67 -4.56
N TYR A 107 4.18 -8.55 -5.22
CA TYR A 107 3.52 -8.57 -6.52
C TYR A 107 4.43 -9.13 -7.63
N TYR A 108 5.71 -8.73 -7.63
CA TYR A 108 6.73 -9.29 -8.53
C TYR A 108 6.77 -10.82 -8.48
N ARG A 109 6.89 -11.38 -7.27
CA ARG A 109 6.92 -12.84 -7.06
C ARG A 109 5.61 -13.52 -7.48
N PHE A 110 4.47 -12.90 -7.21
CA PHE A 110 3.17 -13.39 -7.66
C PHE A 110 3.08 -13.46 -9.19
N ALA A 111 3.46 -12.38 -9.88
CA ALA A 111 3.42 -12.32 -11.35
C ALA A 111 4.37 -13.35 -11.99
N LEU A 112 5.61 -13.46 -11.51
CA LEU A 112 6.55 -14.49 -11.96
C LEU A 112 6.03 -15.91 -11.69
N ARG A 113 5.43 -16.16 -10.53
CA ARG A 113 4.86 -17.47 -10.21
C ARG A 113 3.76 -17.86 -11.20
N CYS A 114 2.93 -16.90 -11.62
CA CYS A 114 1.89 -17.11 -12.63
C CYS A 114 2.49 -17.39 -14.02
N HIS A 115 3.54 -16.66 -14.39
CA HIS A 115 4.28 -16.90 -15.64
C HIS A 115 4.90 -18.30 -15.68
N ASN A 116 5.65 -18.66 -14.65
CA ASN A 116 6.33 -19.96 -14.54
C ASN A 116 5.34 -21.14 -14.45
N ALA A 117 4.08 -20.87 -14.08
CA ALA A 117 2.98 -21.84 -14.13
C ALA A 117 2.36 -22.01 -15.53
N THR A 118 2.87 -21.28 -16.53
CA THR A 118 2.31 -21.08 -17.86
C THR A 118 0.85 -20.64 -17.84
N LEU A 119 0.48 -19.84 -16.82
CA LEU A 119 -0.86 -19.26 -16.69
C LEU A 119 -0.92 -17.82 -17.21
N LEU A 120 0.21 -17.16 -17.35
CA LEU A 120 0.33 -15.82 -17.93
C LEU A 120 1.47 -15.76 -18.95
N ASP A 121 1.19 -15.08 -20.06
CA ASP A 121 2.21 -14.78 -21.06
C ASP A 121 3.22 -13.77 -20.53
N LYS A 122 4.45 -13.89 -21.04
CA LYS A 122 5.57 -12.99 -20.71
C LYS A 122 5.21 -11.52 -20.92
N ALA A 123 4.55 -11.21 -22.04
CA ALA A 123 4.15 -9.85 -22.39
C ALA A 123 3.18 -9.24 -21.36
N VAL A 124 2.23 -10.04 -20.86
CA VAL A 124 1.25 -9.59 -19.85
C VAL A 124 1.96 -9.25 -18.53
N VAL A 125 2.89 -10.10 -18.09
CA VAL A 125 3.67 -9.84 -16.87
C VAL A 125 4.55 -8.61 -17.02
N GLN A 126 5.22 -8.44 -18.17
CA GLN A 126 6.04 -7.26 -18.46
C GLN A 126 5.23 -5.97 -18.45
N GLN A 127 4.08 -5.98 -19.11
CA GLN A 127 3.17 -4.83 -19.15
C GLN A 127 2.69 -4.46 -17.74
N ALA A 128 2.25 -5.46 -16.95
CA ALA A 128 1.71 -5.21 -15.62
C ALA A 128 2.77 -4.64 -14.66
N LEU A 129 3.96 -5.26 -14.59
CA LEU A 129 5.05 -4.77 -13.74
C LEU A 129 5.58 -3.41 -14.21
N GLY A 130 5.68 -3.19 -15.53
CA GLY A 130 6.06 -1.90 -16.12
C GLY A 130 5.09 -0.78 -15.75
N SER A 131 3.78 -1.05 -15.76
CA SER A 131 2.76 -0.06 -15.36
C SER A 131 2.86 0.39 -13.90
N LEU A 132 3.51 -0.42 -13.05
CA LEU A 132 3.74 -0.14 -11.63
C LEU A 132 5.15 0.42 -11.35
N GLY A 133 5.98 0.57 -12.39
CA GLY A 133 7.38 0.97 -12.25
C GLY A 133 8.27 -0.08 -11.59
N ILE A 134 7.92 -1.37 -11.70
CA ILE A 134 8.70 -2.48 -11.16
C ILE A 134 9.60 -3.02 -12.26
N SER A 135 10.92 -2.88 -12.08
CA SER A 135 11.91 -3.43 -12.99
C SER A 135 11.92 -4.96 -12.96
N ILE A 136 12.14 -5.58 -14.12
CA ILE A 136 12.23 -7.04 -14.27
C ILE A 136 13.62 -7.42 -14.75
N ASP A 137 14.24 -8.42 -14.12
CA ASP A 137 15.40 -9.07 -14.71
C ASP A 137 14.93 -10.00 -15.84
N SER A 138 15.42 -9.75 -17.05
CA SER A 138 15.17 -10.60 -18.22
C SER A 138 15.43 -12.09 -17.98
N LYS A 139 16.34 -12.44 -17.06
CA LYS A 139 16.65 -13.82 -16.67
C LYS A 139 15.51 -14.52 -15.95
N ASP A 140 14.67 -13.78 -15.22
CA ASP A 140 13.57 -14.33 -14.45
C ASP A 140 12.38 -14.74 -15.33
N LEU A 141 12.31 -14.24 -16.57
CA LEU A 141 11.26 -14.54 -17.56
C LEU A 141 11.65 -15.63 -18.58
N ASN A 142 12.84 -16.23 -18.45
CA ASN A 142 13.36 -17.22 -19.40
C ASN A 142 13.62 -18.59 -18.72
N ARG A 143 13.08 -18.81 -17.51
CA ARG A 143 13.15 -20.09 -16.79
C ARG A 143 11.94 -20.96 -17.09
#